data_AF-A0A7L4PSB3-F1
#
_entry.id   AF-A0A7L4PSB3-F1
#
_cell.length_a   1.000
_cell.length_b   1.000
_cell.length_c   1.000
_cell.angle_alpha   90.00
_cell.angle_beta   90.00
_cell.angle_gamma   90.00
#
_symmetry.space_group_name_H-M   'P 1'
#
loop_
_entity.id
_entity.type
_entity.pdbx_description
1 polymer ?
#
loop_
_entity_poly.entity_id
_entity_poly.type
_entity_poly.pdbx_seq_one_letter_code
_entity_poly.pdbx_strand_id
1 'polypeptide(L)' 'MEFCPKCGTLLRVNKKDGKSLYACRCGYEKDIDEKSRFEHSEKNESGDEVVIIEDSNIV' A
#
# COMPACT_ATOMS: atom_id res chain seq x y z
N MET A 1 3.57 -1.31 5.52
CA MET A 1 3.54 -2.65 6.17
C MET A 1 2.59 -3.50 5.34
N GLU A 2 2.93 -4.77 5.09
CA GLU A 2 2.15 -5.67 4.24
C GLU A 2 1.83 -6.97 4.99
N PHE A 3 0.78 -7.68 4.57
CA PHE A 3 0.42 -9.00 5.09
C PHE A 3 0.99 -10.11 4.20
N CYS A 4 1.31 -11.25 4.80
CA CYS A 4 1.81 -12.42 4.08
C CYS A 4 0.70 -13.05 3.24
N PRO A 5 0.89 -13.22 1.92
CA PRO A 5 -0.13 -13.82 1.06
C PRO A 5 -0.34 -15.32 1.32
N LYS A 6 0.62 -15.99 1.98
CA LYS A 6 0.52 -17.43 2.28
C LYS A 6 -0.26 -17.73 3.56
N CYS A 7 -0.08 -16.92 4.61
CA CYS A 7 -0.61 -17.22 5.94
C CYS A 7 -1.39 -16.07 6.59
N GLY A 8 -1.51 -14.92 5.93
CA GLY A 8 -2.27 -13.76 6.42
C GLY A 8 -1.65 -13.01 7.60
N THR A 9 -0.47 -13.41 8.07
CA THR A 9 0.21 -12.71 9.17
C THR A 9 0.97 -11.46 8.70
N LEU A 10 1.19 -10.50 9.60
CA LEU A 10 1.93 -9.27 9.28
C LEU A 10 3.41 -9.58 8.94
N LEU A 11 3.89 -9.06 7.81
CA LEU A 11 5.29 -9.16 7.42
C LEU A 11 6.17 -8.26 8.30
N ARG A 12 7.36 -8.74 8.65
CA ARG A 12 8.35 -7.98 9.44
C ARG A 12 9.44 -7.46 8.53
N VAL A 13 9.92 -6.25 8.79
CA VAL A 13 11.09 -5.71 8.10
C VAL A 13 12.34 -6.37 8.69
N ASN A 14 13.16 -6.93 7.82
CA ASN A 14 14.46 -7.50 8.13
C ASN A 14 15.53 -6.81 7.26
N LYS A 15 16.78 -6.80 7.69
CA LYS A 15 17.90 -6.23 6.92
C LYS A 15 18.88 -7.34 6.57
N LYS A 16 19.16 -7.50 5.28
CA LYS A 16 20.11 -8.50 4.76
C LYS A 16 20.92 -7.86 3.64
N ASP A 17 22.25 -7.99 3.72
CA ASP A 17 23.19 -7.44 2.72
C ASP A 17 22.97 -5.93 2.43
N GLY A 18 22.66 -5.15 3.46
CA GLY A 18 22.42 -3.71 3.36
C GLY A 18 21.06 -3.32 2.77
N LYS A 19 20.24 -4.27 2.33
CA LYS A 19 18.88 -4.05 1.83
C LYS A 19 17.84 -4.41 2.87
N SER A 20 16.73 -3.68 2.89
CA SER A 20 15.58 -4.04 3.72
C SER A 20 14.68 -5.00 2.94
N LEU A 21 14.17 -6.03 3.60
CA LEU A 21 13.25 -7.01 3.03
C LEU A 21 12.10 -7.30 4.01
N TYR A 22 10.92 -7.60 3.50
CA TYR A 22 9.82 -8.14 4.27
C TYR A 22 9.98 -9.66 4.41
N ALA A 23 10.00 -10.14 5.65
CA ALA A 23 10.09 -11.57 5.97
C ALA A 23 8.88 -12.02 6.81
N CYS A 24 8.38 -13.21 6.50
CA CYS A 24 7.36 -13.92 7.27
C CYS A 24 7.94 -15.16 7.94
N ARG A 25 7.39 -15.56 9.10
CA ARG A 25 7.76 -16.81 9.77
C ARG A 25 7.41 -18.07 8.97
N CYS A 26 6.48 -17.99 8.02
CA CYS A 26 6.15 -19.11 7.15
C CYS A 26 7.17 -19.32 6.01
N GLY A 27 8.24 -18.51 5.94
CA GLY A 27 9.27 -18.58 4.91
C GLY A 27 8.96 -17.78 3.64
N TYR A 28 8.00 -16.84 3.68
CA TYR A 28 7.79 -15.87 2.59
C TYR A 28 8.72 -14.66 2.78
N GLU A 29 9.42 -14.25 1.72
CA GLU A 29 10.32 -13.10 1.70
C GLU A 29 10.04 -12.22 0.46
N LYS A 30 10.13 -10.90 0.61
CA LYS A 30 9.93 -9.91 -0.46
C LYS A 30 10.87 -8.72 -0.23
N ASP A 31 11.69 -8.36 -1.23
CA ASP A 31 12.56 -7.18 -1.14
C ASP A 31 11.75 -5.89 -0.98
N ILE A 32 12.22 -4.98 -0.11
CA ILE A 32 11.67 -3.64 0.02
C ILE A 32 12.49 -2.77 -0.91
N ASP A 33 12.12 -2.79 -2.20
CA ASP A 33 12.74 -1.92 -3.18
C ASP A 33 12.35 -0.47 -2.87
N GLU A 34 13.34 0.35 -2.50
CA GLU A 34 13.13 1.76 -2.15
C GLU A 34 12.60 2.58 -3.33
N LYS A 35 12.73 2.12 -4.59
CA LYS A 35 12.12 2.80 -5.75
C LYS A 35 10.61 2.69 -5.78
N SER A 36 10.02 1.65 -5.20
CA SER A 36 8.55 1.48 -5.20
C SER A 36 7.81 2.44 -4.25
N ARG A 37 8.52 3.15 -3.36
CA ARG A 37 7.91 4.22 -2.55
C ARG A 37 7.56 5.47 -3.38
N PHE A 38 8.12 5.61 -4.58
CA PHE A 38 7.84 6.73 -5.49
C PHE A 38 6.99 6.36 -6.70
N GLU A 39 6.72 5.08 -6.95
CA GLU A 39 5.75 4.66 -7.98
C GLU A 39 4.33 4.53 -7.41
N HIS A 40 3.93 5.52 -6.59
CA HIS A 40 2.52 5.93 -6.59
C HIS A 40 2.29 6.78 -7.85
N SER A 41 2.59 6.24 -9.03
CA SER A 41 2.07 6.80 -10.26
C SER A 41 0.60 6.42 -10.26
N GLU A 42 -0.21 7.38 -9.85
CA GLU A 42 -1.65 7.43 -9.94
C GLU A 42 -2.09 6.93 -11.32
N LYS A 43 -2.40 5.63 -11.42
CA LYS A 43 -3.25 5.11 -12.48
C LYS A 43 -4.65 4.97 -11.89
N ASN A 44 -5.28 6.11 -11.65
CA ASN A 44 -6.74 6.20 -11.58
C ASN A 44 -7.18 7.16 -12.70
N GLU A 45 -7.19 6.60 -13.90
CA GLU A 45 -8.04 7.03 -15.00
C GLU A 45 -9.51 6.82 -14.58
N SER A 46 -10.13 7.80 -13.92
CA SER A 46 -11.59 8.00 -13.93
C SER A 46 -11.90 9.37 -13.33
N GLY A 47 -12.32 10.30 -14.20
CA GLY A 47 -12.84 11.58 -13.79
C GLY A 47 -14.22 11.39 -13.17
N ASP A 48 -14.32 11.65 -11.88
CA ASP A 48 -15.60 11.88 -11.21
C ASP A 48 -15.69 13.36 -10.89
N GLU A 49 -16.51 14.06 -11.67
CA GLU A 49 -16.92 15.44 -11.42
C GLU A 49 -17.73 15.46 -10.11
N VAL A 50 -17.15 16.01 -9.05
CA VAL A 50 -17.87 16.20 -7.78
C VAL A 50 -18.83 17.38 -7.94
N VAL A 51 -20.10 17.10 -8.18
CA VAL A 51 -21.18 18.08 -8.12
C VAL A 51 -21.57 18.30 -6.65
N ILE A 52 -21.25 19.48 -6.13
CA ILE A 52 -21.72 19.93 -4.81
C ILE A 52 -23.15 20.45 -4.99
N ILE A 53 -24.12 19.83 -4.31
CA ILE A 53 -25.48 20.37 -4.20
C ILE A 53 -25.62 20.97 -2.81
N GLU A 54 -25.69 22.30 -2.73
CA GLU A 54 -26.05 23.03 -1.50
C GLU A 54 -27.57 23.05 -1.37
N ASP A 55 -28.15 22.08 -0.67
CA ASP A 55 -29.57 22.16 -0.28
C ASP A 55 -29.74 23.16 0.88
N SER A 56 -29.96 24.42 0.49
CA SER A 56 -30.53 25.45 1.34
C SER A 56 -32.00 25.14 1.61
N ASN A 57 -32.31 24.48 2.73
CA ASN A 57 -33.51 24.67 3.55
C ASN A 57 -33.56 23.64 4.68
N ILE A 58 -33.14 24.04 5.88
CA ILE A 58 -33.68 23.43 7.10
C ILE A 58 -34.75 24.40 7.63
N VAL A 59 -35.99 23.93 7.60
CA VAL A 59 -37.21 24.64 8.02
C VAL A 59 -37.36 24.56 9.53
#